data_AF-A0AAV4DSV2-F1
#
_entry.id   AF-A0AAV4DSV2-F1
#
_cell.length_a   1.000
_cell.length_b   1.000
_cell.length_c   1.000
_cell.angle_alpha   90.00
_cell.angle_beta   90.00
_cell.angle_gamma   90.00
#
_symmetry.space_group_name_H-M   'P 1'
#
loop_
_entity.id
_entity.type
_entity.pdbx_description
1 polymer ?
#
loop_
_entity_poly.entity_id
_entity_poly.type
_entity_poly.pdbx_seq_one_letter_code
_entity_poly.pdbx_strand_id
1 'polypeptide(L)'
;MPYRIWGTRFHCSKPECGRQQLASCGLYKVVCRVIDLSDDYYMGAEYLECGKCHKKLPSGSMDILGQLDLAHRSYFPAILSYHLALDKRVVALLKVRSLGNSSIKLARKLQENHIHDYLERKLR
;
A
#
# COMPACT_ATOMS: atom_id res chain seq x y z
N MET A 1 8.87 -0.49 -5.03
CA MET A 1 9.98 -1.47 -4.97
C MET A 1 11.03 -0.98 -3.98
N PRO A 2 10.77 -1.01 -2.67
CA PRO A 2 11.66 -0.42 -1.66
C PRO A 2 13.07 -1.01 -1.66
N TYR A 3 13.18 -2.33 -1.92
CA TYR A 3 14.47 -3.02 -1.95
C TYR A 3 15.33 -2.53 -3.12
N ARG A 4 14.75 -2.46 -4.33
CA ARG A 4 15.47 -2.01 -5.53
C ARG A 4 15.63 -0.50 -5.65
N ILE A 5 14.62 0.28 -5.26
CA ILE A 5 14.61 1.76 -5.42
C ILE A 5 15.48 2.42 -4.34
N TRP A 6 15.44 1.94 -3.09
CA TRP A 6 16.14 2.56 -1.97
C TRP A 6 17.34 1.75 -1.47
N GLY A 7 17.62 0.59 -2.05
CA GLY A 7 18.73 -0.28 -1.61
C GLY A 7 18.56 -0.83 -0.19
N THR A 8 17.35 -0.76 0.38
CA THR A 8 17.10 -1.17 1.76
C THR A 8 17.19 -2.69 1.90
N ARG A 9 17.93 -3.17 2.90
CA ARG A 9 18.03 -4.60 3.22
C ARG A 9 16.92 -5.00 4.19
N PHE A 10 16.07 -5.92 3.78
CA PHE A 10 15.01 -6.49 4.62
C PHE A 10 15.44 -7.84 5.20
N HIS A 11 14.90 -8.16 6.36
CA HIS A 11 15.18 -9.40 7.08
C HIS A 11 13.89 -10.19 7.33
N CYS A 12 13.99 -11.50 7.36
CA CYS A 12 12.88 -12.38 7.69
C CYS A 12 12.45 -12.17 9.15
N SER A 13 11.14 -12.04 9.39
CA SER A 13 10.54 -11.86 10.72
C SER A 13 10.49 -13.15 11.55
N LYS A 14 10.70 -14.32 10.93
CA LYS A 14 10.68 -15.61 11.63
C LYS A 14 11.93 -15.78 12.52
N PRO A 15 11.78 -16.05 13.83
CA PRO A 15 12.91 -16.20 14.77
C PRO A 15 13.91 -17.27 14.34
N GLU A 16 13.40 -18.43 13.91
CA GLU A 16 14.14 -19.58 13.37
C GLU A 16 15.03 -19.26 12.16
N CYS A 17 14.76 -18.15 11.45
CA CYS A 17 15.59 -17.73 10.33
C CYS A 17 16.81 -16.89 10.76
N GLY A 18 16.90 -16.46 12.03
CA GLY A 18 18.03 -15.70 12.55
C GLY A 18 18.27 -14.38 11.81
N ARG A 19 17.20 -13.64 11.51
CA ARG A 19 17.24 -12.41 10.70
C ARG A 19 17.89 -12.60 9.32
N GLN A 20 17.66 -13.74 8.66
CA GLN A 20 18.09 -13.97 7.28
C GLN A 20 17.66 -12.80 6.39
N GLN A 21 18.59 -12.25 5.61
CA GLN A 21 18.28 -11.20 4.64
C GLN A 21 17.39 -11.76 3.52
N LEU A 22 16.35 -11.00 3.17
CA LEU A 22 15.45 -11.31 2.08
C LEU A 22 16.05 -10.88 0.73
N ALA A 23 15.83 -11.69 -0.30
CA ALA A 23 16.25 -11.43 -1.66
C ALA A 23 15.04 -11.08 -2.55
N SER A 24 15.20 -10.18 -3.51
CA SER A 24 14.16 -9.89 -4.51
C SER A 24 14.00 -11.10 -5.44
N CYS A 25 12.78 -11.63 -5.59
CA CYS A 25 12.49 -12.81 -6.42
C CYS A 25 11.42 -12.57 -7.51
N GLY A 26 11.25 -11.32 -7.93
CA GLY A 26 10.40 -10.94 -9.06
C GLY A 26 9.21 -10.08 -8.67
N LEU A 27 8.28 -9.89 -9.59
CA LEU A 27 7.09 -9.06 -9.38
C LEU A 27 5.98 -9.82 -8.66
N TYR A 28 5.28 -9.12 -7.77
CA TYR A 28 4.06 -9.59 -7.14
C TYR A 28 2.97 -9.76 -8.22
N LYS A 29 2.34 -10.93 -8.26
CA LYS A 29 1.39 -11.27 -9.35
C LYS A 29 0.11 -10.44 -9.30
N VAL A 30 -0.22 -9.88 -8.14
CA VAL A 30 -1.46 -9.13 -7.92
C VAL A 30 -1.11 -7.65 -7.78
N VAL A 31 -1.77 -6.79 -8.54
CA VAL A 31 -1.73 -5.35 -8.29
C VAL A 31 -2.78 -4.97 -7.26
N CYS A 32 -2.42 -4.13 -6.30
CA CYS A 32 -3.37 -3.59 -5.35
C CYS A 32 -4.09 -2.39 -5.98
N ARG A 33 -5.42 -2.46 -6.13
CA ARG A 33 -6.20 -1.27 -6.46
C ARG A 33 -6.28 -0.38 -5.22
N VAL A 34 -5.81 0.86 -5.35
CA VAL A 34 -5.84 1.88 -4.31
C VAL A 34 -6.97 2.85 -4.62
N ILE A 35 -7.84 3.06 -3.63
CA ILE A 35 -8.89 4.08 -3.71
C ILE A 35 -8.29 5.43 -3.32
N ASP A 36 -8.40 6.40 -4.21
CA ASP A 36 -8.00 7.80 -4.00
C ASP A 36 -9.22 8.76 -4.11
N LEU A 37 -9.00 10.06 -3.96
CA LEU A 37 -10.03 11.09 -3.91
C LEU A 37 -10.77 11.32 -5.23
N SER A 38 -10.08 11.13 -6.36
CA SER A 38 -10.57 11.49 -7.70
C SER A 38 -10.66 10.32 -8.67
N ASP A 39 -9.82 9.29 -8.51
CA ASP A 39 -9.88 8.05 -9.27
C ASP A 39 -9.21 6.92 -8.47
N ASP A 40 -9.30 5.68 -8.94
CA ASP A 40 -8.51 4.57 -8.42
C ASP A 40 -7.20 4.44 -9.20
N TYR A 41 -6.14 3.94 -8.54
CA TYR A 41 -4.89 3.58 -9.23
C TYR A 41 -4.39 2.21 -8.80
N TYR A 42 -3.57 1.57 -9.64
CA TYR A 42 -3.00 0.26 -9.35
C TYR A 42 -1.57 0.38 -8.84
N MET A 43 -1.28 -0.29 -7.72
CA MET A 43 0.03 -0.33 -7.11
C MET A 43 0.62 -1.74 -7.21
N GLY A 44 1.79 -1.86 -7.85
CA GLY A 44 2.58 -3.08 -7.91
C GLY A 44 3.58 -3.20 -6.75
N ALA A 45 4.00 -4.43 -6.44
CA ALA A 45 5.02 -4.74 -5.45
C ALA A 45 5.99 -5.81 -5.98
N GLU A 46 7.19 -5.94 -5.40
CA GLU A 46 8.08 -7.10 -5.65
C GLU A 46 7.81 -8.17 -4.61
N TYR A 47 8.10 -9.42 -4.96
CA TYR A 47 8.30 -10.44 -3.96
C TYR A 47 9.71 -10.37 -3.39
N LEU A 48 9.77 -10.49 -2.07
CA LEU A 48 10.97 -10.72 -1.29
C LEU A 48 10.89 -12.15 -0.73
N GLU A 49 11.96 -12.91 -0.87
CA GLU A 49 12.04 -14.30 -0.43
C GLU A 49 13.15 -14.51 0.60
N CYS A 50 12.84 -15.30 1.62
CA CYS A 50 13.83 -15.77 2.58
C CYS A 50 14.51 -17.03 2.07
N GLY A 51 15.85 -17.03 1.95
CA GLY A 51 16.60 -18.21 1.51
C GLY A 51 16.58 -19.41 2.49
N LYS A 52 16.11 -19.24 3.73
CA LYS A 52 16.03 -20.33 4.72
C LYS A 52 14.66 -21.00 4.78
N CYS A 53 13.60 -20.20 4.90
CA CYS A 53 12.23 -20.72 5.05
C CYS A 53 11.41 -20.64 3.77
N HIS A 54 11.98 -20.11 2.67
CA HIS A 54 11.33 -19.90 1.37
C HIS A 54 10.03 -19.09 1.42
N LYS A 55 9.76 -18.37 2.52
CA LYS A 55 8.61 -17.49 2.65
C LYS A 55 8.75 -16.33 1.67
N LYS A 56 7.75 -16.17 0.81
CA LYS A 56 7.61 -15.03 -0.10
C LYS A 56 6.69 -13.98 0.50
N LEU A 57 7.14 -12.73 0.49
CA LEU A 57 6.42 -11.58 1.02
C LEU A 57 6.36 -10.49 -0.04
N PRO A 58 5.19 -9.87 -0.30
CA PRO A 58 5.17 -8.67 -1.12
C PRO A 58 5.88 -7.53 -0.38
N SER A 59 6.61 -6.70 -1.11
CA SER A 59 7.38 -5.60 -0.54
C SER A 59 6.53 -4.50 0.10
N GLY A 60 5.22 -4.51 -0.16
CA GLY A 60 4.23 -3.66 0.49
C GLY A 60 3.60 -4.28 1.74
N SER A 61 4.00 -5.48 2.16
CA SER A 61 3.44 -6.10 3.38
C SER A 61 3.86 -5.34 4.63
N MET A 62 3.00 -5.34 5.64
CA MET A 62 3.27 -4.69 6.92
C MET A 62 4.56 -5.21 7.59
N ASP A 63 4.90 -6.49 7.41
CA ASP A 63 6.16 -7.09 7.87
C ASP A 63 7.40 -6.38 7.28
N ILE A 64 7.31 -5.93 6.02
CA ILE A 64 8.39 -5.26 5.29
C ILE A 64 8.37 -3.77 5.58
N LEU A 65 7.20 -3.13 5.49
CA LEU A 65 7.03 -1.71 5.80
C LEU A 65 7.43 -1.40 7.26
N GLY A 66 7.18 -2.34 8.18
CA GLY A 66 7.58 -2.24 9.58
C GLY A 66 9.10 -2.20 9.83
N GLN A 67 9.93 -2.55 8.84
CA GLN A 67 11.39 -2.46 8.93
C GLN A 67 11.96 -1.14 8.40
N LEU A 68 11.16 -0.38 7.64
CA LEU A 68 11.54 0.94 7.14
C LEU A 68 11.48 1.97 8.27
N ASP A 69 12.34 2.98 8.21
CA ASP A 69 12.22 4.20 9.00
C ASP A 69 11.03 5.06 8.54
N LEU A 70 10.69 6.06 9.35
CA LEU A 70 9.53 6.91 9.12
C LEU A 70 9.62 7.70 7.80
N ALA A 71 10.82 8.14 7.41
CA ALA A 71 10.99 8.89 6.18
C ALA A 71 10.69 8.01 4.95
N HIS A 72 11.23 6.80 4.90
CA HIS A 72 10.94 5.89 3.79
C HIS A 72 9.47 5.41 3.77
N ARG A 73 8.86 5.17 4.94
CA ARG A 73 7.41 4.89 5.03
C ARG A 73 6.56 6.06 4.52
N SER A 74 7.03 7.29 4.65
CA SER A 74 6.29 8.47 4.21
C SER A 74 6.06 8.49 2.71
N TYR A 75 7.02 7.99 1.91
CA TYR A 75 6.93 7.94 0.45
C TYR A 75 5.87 6.99 -0.11
N PHE A 76 5.37 6.04 0.68
CA PHE A 76 4.27 5.20 0.24
C PHE A 76 2.98 6.02 0.13
N PRO A 77 2.31 6.06 -1.02
CA PRO A 77 1.12 6.89 -1.19
C PRO A 77 -0.11 6.27 -0.50
N ALA A 78 -0.10 4.97 -0.26
CA ALA A 78 -1.26 4.22 0.25
C ALA A 78 -0.96 3.43 1.53
N ILE A 79 -2.00 3.20 2.32
CA ILE A 79 -2.02 2.16 3.36
C ILE A 79 -2.55 0.88 2.73
N LEU A 80 -1.72 -0.16 2.75
CA LEU A 80 -2.03 -1.46 2.19
C LEU A 80 -2.50 -2.41 3.30
N SER A 81 -3.71 -2.93 3.16
CA SER A 81 -4.22 -4.12 3.86
C SER A 81 -4.39 -5.24 2.83
N TYR A 82 -4.35 -6.50 3.28
CA TYR A 82 -4.25 -7.72 2.45
C TYR A 82 -4.79 -7.62 1.00
N HIS A 83 -6.07 -7.27 0.84
CA HIS A 83 -6.71 -7.03 -0.47
C HIS A 83 -7.23 -5.61 -0.68
N LEU A 84 -7.03 -4.71 0.28
CA LEU A 84 -7.63 -3.38 0.29
C LEU A 84 -6.54 -2.33 0.45
N ALA A 85 -6.57 -1.30 -0.39
CA ALA A 85 -5.65 -0.19 -0.28
C ALA A 85 -6.39 1.15 -0.34
N LEU A 86 -5.99 2.07 0.53
CA LEU A 86 -6.50 3.44 0.57
C LEU A 86 -5.34 4.42 0.46
N ASP A 87 -5.48 5.45 -0.35
CA ASP A 87 -4.56 6.58 -0.37
C ASP A 87 -4.51 7.23 1.02
N LYS A 88 -3.31 7.65 1.46
CA LYS A 88 -3.12 8.31 2.76
C LYS A 88 -4.00 9.57 2.92
N ARG A 89 -4.33 10.26 1.82
CA ARG A 89 -5.25 11.40 1.82
C ARG A 89 -6.67 10.98 2.19
N VAL A 90 -7.16 9.86 1.66
CA VAL A 90 -8.45 9.27 2.05
C VAL A 90 -8.45 8.89 3.53
N VAL A 91 -7.36 8.26 4.00
CA VAL A 91 -7.21 7.91 5.42
C VAL A 91 -7.18 9.15 6.31
N ALA A 92 -6.56 10.24 5.86
CA ALA A 92 -6.52 11.49 6.62
C ALA A 92 -7.93 12.09 6.82
N LEU A 93 -8.83 11.94 5.85
CA LEU A 93 -10.24 12.37 6.00
C LEU A 93 -10.98 11.58 7.09
N LEU A 94 -10.60 10.32 7.33
CA LEU A 94 -11.16 9.48 8.39
C LEU A 94 -10.59 9.80 9.78
N LYS A 95 -9.43 10.47 9.87
CA LYS A 95 -8.82 10.84 11.17
C LYS A 95 -9.61 11.96 11.86
N VAL A 96 -10.30 12.81 11.11
CA VAL A 96 -11.14 13.88 11.66
C VAL A 96 -12.41 13.27 12.22
N ARG A 97 -12.43 13.03 13.53
CA ARG A 97 -13.61 12.52 14.24
C ARG A 97 -14.60 13.65 14.48
N SER A 98 -15.67 13.67 13.70
CA SER A 98 -16.88 14.47 13.97
C SER A 98 -18.10 13.57 13.87
N LEU A 99 -19.21 13.95 14.54
CA LEU A 99 -20.48 13.21 14.50
C LEU A 99 -21.01 12.96 13.07
N GLY A 100 -20.54 13.73 12.08
CA GLY A 100 -20.91 13.60 10.67
C GLY A 100 -19.91 12.88 9.77
N ASN A 101 -18.77 12.41 10.29
CA ASN A 101 -17.68 11.77 9.52
C ASN A 101 -17.67 10.24 9.71
N SER A 102 -18.65 9.56 9.12
CA SER A 102 -18.64 8.09 9.02
C SER A 102 -17.88 7.61 7.79
N SER A 103 -17.30 6.41 7.87
CA SER A 103 -16.64 5.76 6.73
C SER A 103 -17.59 5.54 5.55
N ILE A 104 -18.86 5.24 5.83
CA ILE A 104 -19.91 5.06 4.82
C ILE A 104 -20.18 6.37 4.07
N LYS A 105 -20.29 7.48 4.78
CA LYS A 105 -20.51 8.79 4.16
C LYS A 105 -19.32 9.20 3.30
N LEU A 106 -18.10 8.96 3.79
CA LEU A 106 -16.89 9.20 2.99
C LEU A 106 -16.87 8.34 1.73
N ALA A 107 -17.18 7.04 1.83
CA ALA A 107 -17.22 6.15 0.67
C ALA A 107 -18.23 6.62 -0.39
N ARG A 108 -19.44 7.04 0.01
CA ARG A 108 -20.43 7.61 -0.92
C ARG A 108 -19.91 8.88 -1.59
N LYS A 109 -19.31 9.79 -0.83
CA LYS A 109 -18.71 11.01 -1.35
C LYS A 109 -17.60 10.72 -2.36
N LEU A 110 -16.73 9.75 -2.08
CA LEU A 110 -15.67 9.34 -3.02
C LEU A 110 -16.27 8.80 -4.32
N GLN A 111 -17.31 7.98 -4.23
CA GLN A 111 -18.00 7.45 -5.42
C GLN A 111 -18.64 8.58 -6.26
N GLU A 112 -19.30 9.54 -5.62
CA GLU A 112 -19.88 10.71 -6.30
C GLU A 112 -18.79 11.53 -7.00
N ASN A 113 -17.68 11.79 -6.31
CA ASN A 113 -16.52 12.49 -6.89
C ASN A 113 -15.93 11.74 -8.09
N HIS A 114 -15.72 10.42 -7.98
CA HIS A 114 -15.18 9.60 -9.08
C HIS A 114 -16.07 9.66 -10.33
N ILE A 115 -17.39 9.61 -10.14
CA ILE A 115 -18.36 9.73 -11.24
C ILE A 115 -18.28 11.12 -11.86
N HIS A 116 -18.25 12.17 -11.04
CA HIS A 116 -18.15 13.55 -11.50
C HIS A 116 -16.86 13.78 -12.30
N ASP A 117 -15.70 13.42 -11.74
CA ASP A 117 -14.39 13.57 -12.37
C ASP A 117 -14.27 12.71 -13.65
N TYR A 118 -14.93 11.54 -13.70
CA TYR A 118 -15.03 10.74 -14.92
C TYR A 118 -15.84 11.45 -16.01
N LEU A 119 -17.00 12.01 -15.67
CA LEU A 119 -17.86 12.72 -16.62
C LEU A 119 -17.17 13.98 -17.16
N GLU A 120 -16.51 14.76 -16.31
CA GLU A 120 -15.76 15.95 -16.76
C GLU A 120 -14.64 15.58 -17.74
N ARG A 121 -13.93 14.46 -17.52
CA ARG A 121 -12.91 13.94 -18.45
C ARG A 121 -13.48 13.51 -19.79
N LYS A 122 -14.76 13.14 -19.86
CA LYS A 122 -15.44 12.72 -21.10
C LYS A 122 -16.05 13.89 -21.89
N LEU A 123 -16.30 15.02 -21.22
CA LEU A 123 -16.85 16.23 -21.85
C LEU A 123 -15.77 17.15 -22.44
N ARG A 124 -14.50 16.93 -22.09
CA ARG A 124 -13.33 17.57 -22.72
C ARG A 124 -12.86 16.77 -23.94
#